data_AF-A0A699SRI6-F1
#
_entry.id   AF-A0A699SRI6-F1
#
_cell.length_a   1.000
_cell.length_b   1.000
_cell.length_c   1.000
_cell.angle_alpha   90.00
_cell.angle_beta   90.00
_cell.angle_gamma   90.00
#
_symmetry.space_group_name_H-M   'P 1'
#
loop_
_entity.id
_entity.type
_entity.pdbx_description
1 polymer ?
#
loop_
_entity_poly.entity_id
_entity_poly.type
_entity_poly.pdbx_seq_one_letter_code
_entity_poly.pdbx_strand_id
1 'polypeptide(L)' 'MIAGLKVKIEHQRASGLLQQLDIHVWKWDEISMDFVTGLPQTQRRHDAIWVVVDR' A
#
# COMPACT_ATOMS: atom_id res chain seq x y z
N MET A 1 -4.53 -8.74 42.22
CA MET A 1 -3.77 -7.57 41.72
C MET A 1 -2.31 -7.95 41.64
N ILE A 2 -1.76 -8.09 40.44
CA ILE A 2 -0.32 -8.06 40.18
C ILE A 2 -0.14 -7.18 38.94
N ALA A 3 0.67 -6.14 39.13
CA ALA A 3 1.00 -5.14 38.13
C ALA A 3 1.85 -5.74 37.00
N GLY A 4 1.66 -5.24 35.79
CA GLY A 4 2.47 -5.62 34.65
C GLY A 4 2.04 -4.91 33.37
N LEU A 5 2.08 -3.58 33.37
CA LEU A 5 2.03 -2.77 32.15
C LEU A 5 3.22 -3.16 31.25
N LYS A 6 3.04 -4.12 30.33
CA LYS A 6 3.99 -4.32 29.22
C LYS A 6 3.56 -3.46 28.05
N VAL A 7 3.90 -2.19 28.23
CA VAL A 7 3.93 -1.10 27.26
C VAL A 7 4.71 -1.55 26.00
N LYS A 8 4.03 -1.46 24.85
CA LYS A 8 4.49 -0.79 23.62
C LYS A 8 5.58 -1.48 22.80
N ILE A 9 5.42 -1.31 21.49
CA ILE A 9 6.42 -1.49 20.42
C ILE A 9 6.56 -2.92 19.89
N GLU A 10 5.51 -3.44 19.25
CA GLU A 10 5.68 -4.35 18.11
C GLU A 10 5.54 -3.57 16.78
N HIS A 11 6.11 -2.36 16.75
CA HIS A 11 6.17 -1.47 15.58
C HIS A 11 7.62 -1.12 15.24
N GLN A 12 8.48 -2.12 15.21
CA GLN A 12 9.78 -2.02 14.54
C GLN A 12 10.01 -3.31 13.76
N ARG A 13 9.06 -3.67 12.89
CA ARG A 13 9.42 -4.46 11.71
C ARG A 13 10.41 -3.57 10.98
N ALA A 14 11.69 -3.95 10.99
CA ALA A 14 12.70 -3.24 10.22
C ALA A 14 12.11 -3.05 8.83
N SER A 15 12.02 -1.80 8.38
CA SER A 15 11.87 -1.57 6.95
C SER A 15 13.12 -2.22 6.37
N GLY A 16 12.97 -3.46 5.88
CA GLY A 16 14.04 -4.13 5.16
C GLY A 16 14.54 -3.16 4.09
N LEU A 17 15.80 -3.31 3.70
CA LEU A 17 16.35 -2.61 2.54
C LEU A 17 15.27 -2.58 1.46
N LEU A 18 14.82 -1.38 1.08
CA LEU A 18 13.89 -1.22 -0.03
C LEU A 18 14.54 -1.96 -1.19
N GLN A 19 13.98 -3.10 -1.55
CA GLN A 19 14.55 -3.95 -2.58
C GLN A 19 14.54 -3.08 -3.83
N GLN A 20 15.71 -2.86 -4.41
CA GLN A 20 15.80 -2.12 -5.65
C GLN A 20 14.98 -2.91 -6.67
N LEU A 21 13.86 -2.36 -7.14
CA LEU A 21 13.08 -2.99 -8.19
C LEU A 21 13.97 -3.11 -9.43
N ASP A 22 13.90 -4.27 -10.08
CA ASP A 22 14.62 -4.49 -11.33
C ASP A 22 14.15 -3.47 -12.38
N ILE A 23 15.08 -2.94 -13.16
CA ILE A 23 14.75 -2.00 -14.25
C ILE A 23 14.19 -2.83 -15.40
N HIS A 24 12.92 -2.60 -15.72
CA HIS A 24 12.22 -3.26 -16.80
C HIS A 24 12.78 -2.85 -18.16
N VAL A 25 12.93 -3.84 -19.05
CA VAL A 25 13.59 -3.67 -20.36
C VAL A 25 12.61 -3.20 -21.45
N TRP A 26 11.30 -3.33 -21.21
CA TRP A 26 10.24 -3.09 -22.19
C TRP A 26 9.05 -2.32 -21.61
N LYS A 27 8.27 -1.65 -22.49
CA LYS A 27 7.00 -1.03 -22.12
C LYS A 27 5.99 -2.10 -21.70
N TRP A 28 5.24 -1.87 -20.62
CA TRP A 28 4.24 -2.81 -20.08
C TRP A 28 4.83 -4.11 -19.50
N ASP A 29 6.13 -4.16 -19.24
CA ASP A 29 6.78 -5.34 -18.66
C ASP A 29 6.34 -5.57 -17.21
N GLU A 30 6.08 -4.48 -16.47
CA GLU A 30 5.40 -4.53 -15.17
C GLU A 30 4.30 -3.46 -15.09
N ILE A 31 3.06 -3.91 -14.96
CA ILE A 31 1.91 -3.04 -14.69
C ILE A 31 1.44 -3.28 -13.26
N SER A 32 1.46 -2.22 -12.46
CA SER A 32 0.84 -2.21 -11.14
C SER A 32 -0.59 -1.71 -11.24
N MET A 33 -1.52 -2.41 -10.61
CA MET A 33 -2.93 -2.02 -10.56
C MET A 33 -3.42 -2.03 -9.12
N ASP A 34 -4.13 -0.98 -8.72
CA ASP A 34 -4.69 -0.87 -7.37
C ASP A 34 -6.03 -0.12 -7.38
N PHE A 35 -6.83 -0.31 -6.33
CA PHE A 35 -8.11 0.36 -6.13
C PHE A 35 -8.09 1.16 -4.83
N VAL A 36 -8.31 2.47 -4.95
CA VAL A 36 -8.57 3.32 -3.79
C VAL A 36 -10.08 3.38 -3.58
N THR A 37 -10.55 2.94 -2.42
CA THR A 37 -11.98 2.88 -2.05
C THR A 37 -12.26 3.76 -0.82
N GLY A 38 -13.53 4.03 -0.53
CA GLY A 38 -13.93 4.86 0.62
C GLY A 38 -13.82 6.36 0.39
N LEU A 39 -13.78 6.80 -0.87
CA LEU A 39 -13.80 8.22 -1.23
C LEU A 39 -15.23 8.80 -1.08
N PRO A 40 -15.37 10.13 -0.98
CA PRO A 40 -16.68 10.76 -1.08
C PRO A 40 -17.40 10.32 -2.37
N GLN A 41 -18.64 9.85 -2.21
CA GLN A 41 -19.41 9.33 -3.34
C GLN A 41 -19.69 10.41 -4.38
N THR A 42 -19.49 10.05 -5.65
CA THR A 42 -19.99 10.83 -6.78
C THR A 42 -21.53 10.79 -6.83
N GLN A 43 -22.15 11.69 -7.61
CA GLN A 43 -23.61 11.67 -7.82
C GLN A 43 -24.12 10.33 -8.40
N ARG A 44 -23.25 9.58 -9.09
CA ARG A 44 -23.54 8.26 -9.65
C ARG A 44 -23.18 7.10 -8.71
N ARG A 45 -22.88 7.38 -7.43
CA ARG A 45 -22.53 6.42 -6.39
C ARG A 45 -21.26 5.59 -6.62
N HIS A 46 -20.28 6.18 -7.28
CA HIS A 46 -18.91 5.66 -7.27
C HIS A 46 -18.12 6.29 -6.12
N ASP A 47 -17.40 5.47 -5.37
CA ASP A 47 -16.51 5.85 -4.25
C ASP A 47 -15.09 5.27 -4.43
N ALA A 48 -14.82 4.70 -5.60
CA ALA A 48 -13.57 4.03 -5.90
C ALA A 48 -12.91 4.57 -7.17
N ILE A 49 -11.58 4.58 -7.18
CA ILE A 49 -10.75 4.92 -8.33
C ILE A 49 -9.83 3.73 -8.63
N TRP A 50 -9.70 3.40 -9.92
CA TRP A 50 -8.73 2.43 -10.41
C TRP A 50 -7.45 3.15 -10.80
N VAL A 51 -6.34 2.78 -10.15
CA VAL A 51 -5.01 3.30 -10.43
C VAL A 51 -4.27 2.24 -11.24
N VAL A 52 -3.72 2.63 -12.38
CA VAL A 52 -2.87 1.79 -13.25
C VAL A 52 -1.56 2.53 -13.45
N VAL A 53 -0.44 1.86 -13.15
CA VAL A 53 0.90 2.40 -13.28
C VAL A 53 1.72 1.43 -14.12
N ASP A 54 2.25 1.92 -15.23
CA ASP A 54 3.32 1.25 -15.99
C ASP A 54 4.65 1.62 -15.32
N ARG A 55 5.46 0.62 -14.94
CA ARG A 55 6.72 0.82 -14.23
C ARG A 55 7.93 0.78 -15.15
#